data_AF-A0A2Z4UH22-F1
#
_entry.id   AF-A0A2Z4UH22-F1
#
_cell.length_a   1.000
_cell.length_b   1.000
_cell.length_c   1.000
_cell.angle_alpha   90.00
_cell.angle_beta   90.00
_cell.angle_gamma   90.00
#
_symmetry.space_group_name_H-M   'P 1'
#
loop_
_entity.id
_entity.type
_entity.pdbx_description
1 polymer ?
#
loop_
_entity_poly.entity_id
_entity_poly.type
_entity_poly.pdbx_seq_one_letter_code
_entity_poly.pdbx_strand_id
1 'polypeptide(L)'
;MTPSQIPLDLPHRVAFEREHFLVAEANRAAVALVDQWPDWPTHAAMLVGPVGAGKSHLGAVWKAASNAVSVPAAELDEARVPALCAAKAVLLEDVDQLSEEQEKALFHLMNLAKEEGASLLMTSRESPASLTIKLPDLASRVRAVVTAELGTPDDELLRAVLEKLFQDRQLRAPEQALSYLATHMDRSIEAARQVVAAIDKAALAGKRRITVPLVAEVLKEATPSS
;
A
#
# COMPACT_ATOMS: atom_id res chain seq x y z
N MET A 1 1.72 13.39 47.33
CA MET A 1 2.21 12.83 46.06
C MET A 1 1.02 12.77 45.12
N THR A 2 0.96 13.71 44.19
CA THR A 2 -0.10 13.79 43.17
C THR A 2 0.11 12.67 42.14
N PRO A 3 -0.90 11.87 41.80
CA PRO A 3 -0.75 10.87 40.75
C PRO A 3 -0.59 11.57 39.40
N SER A 4 0.56 11.39 38.78
CA SER A 4 0.84 11.83 37.42
C SER A 4 0.02 10.99 36.46
N GLN A 5 -0.97 11.60 35.81
CA GLN A 5 -1.67 10.96 34.69
C GLN A 5 -0.74 10.95 33.47
N ILE A 6 -0.53 9.76 32.91
CA ILE A 6 0.06 9.56 31.59
C ILE A 6 -1.06 9.83 30.57
N PRO A 7 -0.88 10.75 29.60
CA PRO A 7 -1.84 10.88 28.50
C PRO A 7 -1.84 9.58 27.69
N LEU A 8 -2.98 8.90 27.66
CA LEU A 8 -3.18 7.69 26.87
C LEU A 8 -3.31 8.11 25.40
N ASP A 9 -2.24 7.95 24.63
CA ASP A 9 -2.21 8.34 23.21
C ASP A 9 -2.75 7.19 22.32
N LEU A 10 -4.02 7.34 21.93
CA LEU A 10 -4.66 7.00 20.65
C LEU A 10 -4.91 5.54 20.22
N PRO A 11 -6.19 5.12 20.27
CA PRO A 11 -6.83 4.29 19.23
C PRO A 11 -7.51 5.13 18.12
N HIS A 12 -7.69 6.44 18.30
CA HIS A 12 -8.44 7.27 17.34
C HIS A 12 -7.72 7.51 16.00
N ARG A 13 -6.39 7.65 15.99
CA ARG A 13 -5.65 8.00 14.75
C ARG A 13 -5.69 6.88 13.70
N VAL A 14 -5.69 5.61 14.14
CA VAL A 14 -5.81 4.44 13.24
C VAL A 14 -7.22 4.32 12.66
N ALA A 15 -8.26 4.64 13.45
CA ALA A 15 -9.64 4.69 12.96
C ALA A 15 -9.82 5.77 11.87
N PHE A 16 -9.22 6.96 12.06
CA PHE A 16 -9.28 8.03 11.06
C PHE A 16 -8.60 7.65 9.73
N GLU A 17 -7.47 6.93 9.72
CA GLU A 17 -6.84 6.52 8.46
C GLU A 17 -7.60 5.37 7.75
N ARG A 18 -8.26 4.49 8.53
CA ARG A 18 -9.10 3.38 8.04
C ARG A 18 -10.44 3.83 7.47
N GLU A 19 -11.12 4.78 8.11
CA GLU A 19 -12.38 5.38 7.62
C GLU A 19 -12.21 6.06 6.25
N HIS A 20 -10.97 6.30 5.84
CA HIS A 20 -10.66 6.91 4.57
C HIS A 20 -10.21 5.92 3.48
N PHE A 21 -10.05 4.62 3.74
CA PHE A 21 -9.67 3.68 2.67
C PHE A 21 -10.89 3.30 1.83
N LEU A 22 -10.83 3.58 0.53
CA LEU A 22 -11.95 3.36 -0.38
C LEU A 22 -11.99 1.89 -0.81
N VAL A 23 -13.10 1.23 -0.49
CA VAL A 23 -13.33 -0.18 -0.83
C VAL A 23 -14.16 -0.26 -2.11
N ALA A 24 -13.60 -0.89 -3.14
CA ALA A 24 -14.24 -1.20 -4.41
C ALA A 24 -14.11 -2.69 -4.70
N GLU A 25 -14.77 -3.17 -5.75
CA GLU A 25 -14.69 -4.59 -6.14
C GLU A 25 -13.23 -5.02 -6.37
N ALA A 26 -12.43 -4.17 -7.02
CA ALA A 26 -11.03 -4.44 -7.34
C ALA A 26 -10.09 -4.63 -6.13
N ASN A 27 -10.44 -4.15 -4.94
CA ASN A 27 -9.58 -4.25 -3.75
C ASN A 27 -10.26 -4.88 -2.52
N ARG A 28 -11.53 -5.29 -2.64
CA ARG A 28 -12.34 -5.79 -1.51
C ARG A 28 -11.69 -6.96 -0.78
N ALA A 29 -11.18 -7.95 -1.51
CA ALA A 29 -10.53 -9.11 -0.92
C ALA A 29 -9.26 -8.73 -0.16
N ALA A 30 -8.48 -7.79 -0.71
CA ALA A 30 -7.25 -7.29 -0.09
C ALA A 30 -7.52 -6.52 1.19
N VAL A 31 -8.55 -5.66 1.19
CA VAL A 31 -8.99 -4.93 2.38
C VAL A 31 -9.46 -5.91 3.45
N ALA A 32 -10.30 -6.87 3.10
CA ALA A 32 -10.78 -7.89 4.03
C ALA A 32 -9.65 -8.74 4.63
N LEU A 33 -8.58 -9.01 3.86
CA LEU A 33 -7.40 -9.69 4.39
C LEU A 33 -6.68 -8.83 5.42
N VAL A 34 -6.44 -7.55 5.14
CA VAL A 34 -5.80 -6.64 6.09
C VAL A 34 -6.64 -6.45 7.35
N ASP A 35 -7.96 -6.39 7.22
CA ASP A 35 -8.89 -6.24 8.35
C ASP A 35 -8.97 -7.50 9.23
N GLN A 36 -8.64 -8.67 8.69
CA GLN A 36 -8.55 -9.90 9.48
C GLN A 36 -7.33 -9.92 10.41
N TRP A 37 -6.37 -9.01 10.28
CA TRP A 37 -5.26 -8.94 11.23
C TRP A 37 -5.77 -8.54 12.63
N PRO A 38 -5.31 -9.20 13.72
CA PRO A 38 -4.19 -10.16 13.79
C PRO A 38 -4.56 -11.64 13.60
N ASP A 39 -5.81 -11.97 13.29
CA ASP A 39 -6.36 -13.33 13.23
C ASP A 39 -6.11 -14.06 11.89
N TRP A 40 -4.97 -13.81 11.24
CA TRP A 40 -4.62 -14.51 10.02
C TRP A 40 -4.39 -16.02 10.28
N PRO A 41 -4.74 -16.91 9.32
CA PRO A 41 -4.48 -18.36 9.46
C PRO A 41 -3.00 -18.71 9.65
N THR A 42 -2.11 -17.84 9.17
CA THR A 42 -0.67 -17.92 9.39
C THR A 42 -0.16 -16.56 9.83
N HIS A 43 1.03 -16.51 10.43
CA HIS A 43 1.67 -15.24 10.82
C HIS A 43 2.02 -14.33 9.62
N ALA A 44 1.93 -14.85 8.40
CA ALA A 44 2.22 -14.10 7.19
C ALA A 44 1.00 -13.97 6.27
N ALA A 45 0.92 -12.85 5.56
CA ALA A 45 -0.07 -12.59 4.52
C ALA A 45 0.60 -11.95 3.30
N MET A 46 -0.01 -12.06 2.13
CA MET A 46 0.50 -11.45 0.89
C MET A 46 -0.58 -10.68 0.14
N LEU A 47 -0.24 -9.45 -0.27
CA LEU A 47 -1.00 -8.64 -1.21
C LEU A 47 -0.41 -8.81 -2.61
N VAL A 48 -1.21 -9.26 -3.56
CA VAL A 48 -0.78 -9.52 -4.95
C VAL A 48 -1.54 -8.61 -5.90
N GLY A 49 -0.91 -8.14 -6.97
CA GLY A 49 -1.60 -7.33 -7.97
C GLY A 49 -0.64 -6.55 -8.87
N PRO A 50 -1.11 -5.99 -9.99
CA PRO A 50 -0.25 -5.27 -10.92
C PRO A 50 0.37 -4.01 -10.29
N VAL A 51 1.35 -3.43 -10.99
CA VAL A 51 1.89 -2.11 -10.64
C VAL A 51 0.74 -1.11 -10.64
N GLY A 52 0.68 -0.25 -9.61
CA GLY A 52 -0.36 0.77 -9.51
C GLY A 52 -1.70 0.33 -8.92
N ALA A 53 -1.88 -0.96 -8.57
CA ALA A 53 -3.10 -1.50 -7.96
C ALA A 53 -3.35 -1.02 -6.51
N GLY A 54 -2.38 -0.35 -5.88
CA GLY A 54 -2.50 0.17 -4.52
C GLY A 54 -1.95 -0.75 -3.42
N LYS A 55 -1.15 -1.77 -3.76
CA LYS A 55 -0.51 -2.68 -2.78
C LYS A 55 0.24 -1.95 -1.67
N SER A 56 1.18 -1.07 -2.02
CA SER A 56 1.96 -0.28 -1.06
C SER A 56 1.08 0.68 -0.25
N HIS A 57 -0.01 1.20 -0.83
CA HIS A 57 -0.93 2.05 -0.07
C HIS A 57 -1.66 1.24 1.01
N LEU A 58 -2.19 0.07 0.67
CA LEU A 58 -2.85 -0.81 1.63
C LEU A 58 -1.87 -1.37 2.66
N GLY A 59 -0.64 -1.69 2.23
CA GLY A 59 0.47 -2.02 3.13
C GLY A 59 0.77 -0.90 4.12
N ALA A 60 0.78 0.36 3.68
CA ALA A 60 0.98 1.52 4.55
C ALA A 60 -0.17 1.70 5.57
N VAL A 61 -1.42 1.41 5.19
CA VAL A 61 -2.56 1.41 6.13
C VAL A 61 -2.37 0.35 7.20
N TRP A 62 -2.00 -0.88 6.80
CA TRP A 62 -1.70 -1.93 7.77
C TRP A 62 -0.50 -1.57 8.66
N LYS A 63 0.55 -0.96 8.08
CA LYS A 63 1.73 -0.49 8.80
C LYS A 63 1.36 0.52 9.88
N ALA A 64 0.51 1.49 9.57
CA ALA A 64 0.04 2.48 10.54
C ALA A 64 -0.80 1.84 11.65
N ALA A 65 -1.62 0.83 11.32
CA ALA A 65 -2.45 0.13 12.29
C ALA A 65 -1.67 -0.81 13.23
N SER A 66 -0.62 -1.46 12.70
CA SER A 66 0.17 -2.49 13.40
C SER A 66 1.48 -1.95 13.99
N ASN A 67 1.84 -0.69 13.69
CA ASN A 67 3.17 -0.12 13.93
C ASN A 67 4.31 -0.90 13.24
N ALA A 68 4.03 -1.51 12.08
CA ALA A 68 5.02 -2.33 11.40
C ALA A 68 6.26 -1.53 10.96
N VAL A 69 7.41 -2.19 11.00
CA VAL A 69 8.60 -1.72 10.27
C VAL A 69 8.45 -2.13 8.80
N SER A 70 8.74 -1.20 7.89
CA SER A 70 8.67 -1.47 6.46
C SER A 70 10.07 -1.51 5.87
N VAL A 71 10.32 -2.49 5.00
CA VAL A 71 11.59 -2.69 4.32
C VAL A 71 11.34 -3.20 2.88
N PRO A 72 12.02 -2.64 1.86
CA PRO A 72 12.02 -3.23 0.53
C PRO A 72 12.68 -4.60 0.55
N ALA A 73 12.14 -5.59 -0.17
CA ALA A 73 12.71 -6.93 -0.24
C ALA A 73 14.15 -6.92 -0.79
N ALA A 74 14.46 -5.97 -1.67
CA ALA A 74 15.81 -5.75 -2.20
C ALA A 74 16.85 -5.35 -1.12
N GLU A 75 16.40 -4.80 0.01
CA GLU A 75 17.25 -4.40 1.13
C GLU A 75 17.19 -5.39 2.31
N LEU A 76 16.53 -6.53 2.11
CA LEU A 76 16.44 -7.56 3.13
C LEU A 76 17.77 -8.33 3.20
N ASP A 77 18.37 -8.33 4.38
CA ASP A 77 19.53 -9.13 4.72
C ASP A 77 19.28 -9.92 6.01
N GLU A 78 20.05 -10.99 6.20
CA GLU A 78 19.89 -11.90 7.35
C GLU A 78 20.23 -11.22 8.69
N ALA A 79 21.16 -10.26 8.70
CA ALA A 79 21.59 -9.57 9.92
C ALA A 79 20.49 -8.66 10.49
N ARG A 80 19.59 -8.14 9.63
CA ARG A 80 18.43 -7.32 10.04
C ARG A 80 17.26 -8.14 10.58
N VAL A 81 17.20 -9.44 10.29
CA VAL A 81 16.03 -10.29 10.63
C VAL A 81 15.64 -10.22 12.11
N PRO A 82 16.57 -10.34 13.09
CA PRO A 82 16.20 -10.25 14.51
C PRO A 82 15.60 -8.90 14.89
N ALA A 83 16.14 -7.80 14.36
CA ALA A 83 15.63 -6.45 14.62
C ALA A 83 14.25 -6.23 13.99
N LEU A 84 14.00 -6.79 12.80
CA LEU A 84 12.70 -6.75 12.14
C LEU A 84 11.64 -7.55 12.93
N CYS A 85 11.96 -8.76 13.39
CA CYS A 85 11.05 -9.58 14.20
C CYS A 85 10.75 -8.95 15.58
N ALA A 86 11.74 -8.30 16.20
CA ALA A 86 11.56 -7.59 17.45
C ALA A 86 10.50 -6.47 17.37
N ALA A 87 10.25 -5.92 16.18
CA ALA A 87 9.19 -4.93 15.94
C ALA A 87 7.77 -5.51 15.95
N LYS A 88 7.61 -6.84 16.04
CA LYS A 88 6.33 -7.59 16.07
C LYS A 88 5.44 -7.48 14.83
N ALA A 89 5.67 -6.53 13.94
CA ALA A 89 5.02 -6.45 12.65
C ALA A 89 6.01 -5.96 11.59
N VAL A 90 6.04 -6.62 10.43
CA VAL A 90 6.94 -6.33 9.32
C VAL A 90 6.15 -6.24 8.02
N LEU A 91 6.34 -5.13 7.28
CA LEU A 91 5.89 -4.97 5.91
C LEU A 91 7.09 -5.13 4.97
N LEU A 92 7.10 -6.19 4.19
CA LEU A 92 8.13 -6.48 3.20
C LEU A 92 7.60 -6.17 1.79
N GLU A 93 8.16 -5.16 1.14
CA GLU A 93 7.66 -4.71 -0.17
C GLU A 93 8.39 -5.37 -1.35
N ASP A 94 7.65 -5.69 -2.41
CA ASP A 94 8.14 -6.16 -3.72
C ASP A 94 8.95 -7.47 -3.65
N VAL A 95 8.36 -8.53 -3.08
CA VAL A 95 8.99 -9.86 -2.96
C VAL A 95 9.07 -10.64 -4.28
N ASP A 96 8.66 -10.05 -5.41
CA ASP A 96 8.74 -10.68 -6.73
C ASP A 96 10.16 -10.78 -7.31
N GLN A 97 11.12 -10.03 -6.76
CA GLN A 97 12.48 -9.93 -7.32
C GLN A 97 13.58 -10.25 -6.28
N LEU A 98 13.46 -11.41 -5.62
CA LEU A 98 14.43 -11.86 -4.62
C LEU A 98 15.69 -12.44 -5.27
N SER A 99 16.85 -12.04 -4.75
CA SER A 99 18.13 -12.72 -4.96
C SER A 99 18.23 -13.97 -4.07
N GLU A 100 19.21 -14.83 -4.32
CA GLU A 100 19.44 -16.03 -3.49
C GLU A 100 19.76 -15.68 -2.02
N GLU A 101 20.38 -14.54 -1.77
CA GLU A 101 20.66 -14.06 -0.40
C GLU A 101 19.38 -13.58 0.28
N GLN A 102 18.54 -12.84 -0.45
CA GLN A 102 17.26 -12.35 0.05
C GLN A 102 16.25 -13.48 0.28
N GLU A 103 16.29 -14.54 -0.53
CA GLU A 103 15.51 -15.76 -0.28
C GLU A 103 15.89 -16.40 1.06
N LYS A 104 17.19 -16.53 1.36
CA LYS A 104 17.64 -17.06 2.67
C LYS A 104 17.18 -16.15 3.81
N ALA A 105 17.36 -14.84 3.67
CA ALA A 105 16.93 -13.89 4.68
C ALA A 105 15.41 -13.91 4.91
N LEU A 106 14.59 -14.02 3.85
CA LEU A 106 13.14 -14.16 3.95
C LEU A 106 12.75 -15.48 4.63
N PHE A 107 13.44 -16.57 4.31
CA PHE A 107 13.22 -17.85 4.98
C PHE A 107 13.45 -17.75 6.50
N HIS A 108 14.55 -17.12 6.91
CA HIS A 108 14.84 -16.87 8.33
C HIS A 108 13.80 -15.94 8.96
N LEU A 109 13.39 -14.87 8.27
CA LEU A 109 12.35 -13.94 8.73
C LEU A 109 11.02 -14.65 8.97
N MET A 110 10.55 -15.49 8.05
CA MET A 110 9.29 -16.22 8.20
C MET A 110 9.31 -17.21 9.37
N ASN A 111 10.43 -17.90 9.59
CA ASN A 111 10.56 -18.83 10.70
C ASN A 111 10.59 -18.07 12.03
N LEU A 112 11.42 -17.02 12.15
CA LEU A 112 11.53 -16.25 13.38
C LEU A 112 10.23 -15.49 13.70
N ALA A 113 9.55 -14.95 12.69
CA ALA A 113 8.25 -14.31 12.88
C ALA A 113 7.21 -15.27 13.46
N LYS A 114 7.20 -16.52 12.99
CA LYS A 114 6.34 -17.57 13.57
C LYS A 114 6.72 -17.90 15.02
N GLU A 115 8.01 -18.04 15.31
CA GLU A 115 8.50 -18.39 16.66
C GLU A 115 8.23 -17.28 17.68
N GLU A 116 8.38 -16.01 17.28
CA GLU A 116 8.21 -14.84 18.16
C GLU A 116 6.82 -14.21 18.12
N GLY A 117 5.90 -14.79 17.33
CA GLY A 117 4.54 -14.28 17.15
C GLY A 117 4.47 -12.92 16.44
N ALA A 118 5.43 -12.61 15.57
CA ALA A 118 5.40 -11.40 14.74
C ALA A 118 4.55 -11.61 13.48
N SER A 119 3.86 -10.57 13.03
CA SER A 119 3.10 -10.59 11.78
C SER A 119 3.94 -10.11 10.59
N LEU A 120 3.84 -10.77 9.45
CA LEU A 120 4.54 -10.41 8.21
C LEU A 120 3.55 -10.15 7.08
N LEU A 121 3.47 -8.92 6.59
CA LEU A 121 2.74 -8.60 5.37
C LEU A 121 3.73 -8.45 4.21
N MET A 122 3.52 -9.16 3.11
CA MET A 122 4.33 -9.07 1.91
C MET A 122 3.54 -8.43 0.76
N THR A 123 4.20 -7.68 -0.12
CA THR A 123 3.61 -7.25 -1.39
C THR A 123 4.33 -7.89 -2.56
N SER A 124 3.59 -8.29 -3.58
CA SER A 124 4.13 -8.92 -4.79
C SER A 124 3.33 -8.52 -6.02
N ARG A 125 3.97 -8.48 -7.18
CA ARG A 125 3.28 -8.39 -8.48
C ARG A 125 2.71 -9.72 -8.94
N GLU A 126 3.31 -10.81 -8.48
CA GLU A 126 3.02 -12.17 -8.90
C GLU A 126 2.41 -12.99 -7.76
N SER A 127 1.56 -13.96 -8.10
CA SER A 127 1.00 -14.86 -7.10
C SER A 127 2.09 -15.73 -6.46
N PRO A 128 1.92 -16.20 -5.21
CA PRO A 128 2.86 -17.12 -4.57
C PRO A 128 3.21 -18.38 -5.40
N ALA A 129 2.28 -18.82 -6.26
CA ALA A 129 2.50 -19.97 -7.14
C ALA A 129 3.33 -19.62 -8.39
N SER A 130 3.35 -18.36 -8.80
CA SER A 130 4.09 -17.85 -9.97
C SER A 130 5.51 -17.38 -9.62
N LEU A 131 5.74 -17.01 -8.35
CA LEU A 131 7.05 -16.56 -7.88
C LEU A 131 8.14 -17.60 -8.16
N THR A 132 9.20 -17.14 -8.82
CA THR A 132 10.39 -17.97 -9.07
C THR A 132 11.29 -17.96 -7.83
N ILE A 133 11.02 -18.87 -6.89
CA ILE A 133 11.82 -19.06 -5.68
C ILE A 133 12.72 -20.29 -5.85
N LYS A 134 14.03 -20.11 -5.74
CA LYS A 134 15.02 -21.18 -5.91
C LYS A 134 15.09 -22.09 -4.69
N LEU A 135 14.96 -21.54 -3.48
CA LEU A 135 15.01 -22.27 -2.22
C LEU A 135 13.71 -23.07 -1.97
N PRO A 136 13.72 -24.41 -2.03
CA PRO A 136 12.48 -25.21 -2.01
C PRO A 136 11.64 -25.04 -0.73
N ASP A 137 12.31 -24.94 0.42
CA ASP A 137 11.65 -24.79 1.72
C ASP A 137 10.96 -23.43 1.89
N LEU A 138 11.52 -22.38 1.29
CA LEU A 138 10.89 -21.08 1.21
C LEU A 138 9.71 -21.11 0.24
N ALA A 139 9.89 -21.71 -0.93
CA ALA A 139 8.83 -21.80 -1.94
C ALA A 139 7.57 -22.48 -1.38
N SER A 140 7.74 -23.56 -0.60
CA SER A 140 6.60 -24.20 0.07
C SER A 140 5.92 -23.30 1.10
N ARG A 141 6.68 -22.49 1.84
CA ARG A 141 6.14 -21.57 2.85
C ARG A 141 5.39 -20.41 2.21
N VAL A 142 5.99 -19.79 1.20
CA VAL A 142 5.37 -18.68 0.47
C VAL A 142 4.06 -19.13 -0.19
N ARG A 143 4.01 -20.34 -0.77
CA ARG A 143 2.76 -20.91 -1.32
C ARG A 143 1.67 -21.17 -0.28
N ALA A 144 2.02 -21.31 1.00
CA ALA A 144 1.06 -21.55 2.09
C ALA A 144 0.53 -20.26 2.73
N VAL A 145 1.07 -19.10 2.36
CA VAL A 145 0.66 -17.80 2.89
C VAL A 145 -0.74 -17.42 2.39
N VAL A 146 -1.59 -16.93 3.30
CA VAL A 146 -2.88 -16.37 2.92
C VAL A 146 -2.67 -15.16 2.01
N THR A 147 -3.34 -15.16 0.87
CA THR A 147 -3.10 -14.18 -0.20
C THR A 147 -4.41 -13.53 -0.61
N ALA A 148 -4.37 -12.23 -0.89
CA ALA A 148 -5.47 -11.51 -1.50
C ALA A 148 -4.98 -10.67 -2.68
N GLU A 149 -5.79 -10.66 -3.73
CA GLU A 149 -5.49 -9.95 -4.96
C GLU A 149 -6.09 -8.54 -4.96
N LEU A 150 -5.32 -7.61 -5.52
CA LEU A 150 -5.75 -6.28 -5.91
C LEU A 150 -5.77 -6.24 -7.44
N GLY A 151 -6.93 -5.95 -8.00
CA GLY A 151 -7.10 -5.67 -9.42
C GLY A 151 -6.65 -4.27 -9.80
N THR A 152 -6.58 -4.02 -11.11
CA THR A 152 -6.45 -2.66 -11.62
C THR A 152 -7.64 -1.80 -11.15
N PRO A 153 -7.42 -0.57 -10.66
CA PRO A 153 -8.50 0.31 -10.26
C PRO A 153 -9.48 0.57 -11.40
N ASP A 154 -10.78 0.41 -11.11
CA ASP A 154 -11.86 0.83 -12.00
C ASP A 154 -12.11 2.34 -11.90
N ASP A 155 -12.96 2.86 -12.77
CA ASP A 155 -13.27 4.30 -12.83
C ASP A 155 -13.94 4.79 -11.53
N GLU A 156 -14.71 3.93 -10.85
CA GLU A 156 -15.39 4.27 -9.58
C GLU A 156 -14.36 4.47 -8.46
N LEU A 157 -13.45 3.51 -8.29
CA LEU A 157 -12.35 3.60 -7.34
C LEU A 157 -11.44 4.78 -7.66
N LEU A 158 -11.09 5.00 -8.93
CA LEU A 158 -10.25 6.13 -9.33
C LEU A 158 -10.90 7.48 -9.00
N ARG A 159 -12.19 7.67 -9.31
CA ARG A 159 -12.88 8.92 -8.99
C ARG A 159 -12.92 9.16 -7.49
N ALA A 160 -13.27 8.14 -6.71
CA ALA A 160 -13.32 8.26 -5.26
C ALA A 160 -11.91 8.60 -4.70
N VAL A 161 -10.86 7.96 -5.22
CA VAL A 161 -9.48 8.23 -4.82
C VAL A 161 -9.07 9.65 -5.19
N LEU A 162 -9.38 10.12 -6.39
CA LEU A 162 -9.12 11.49 -6.83
C LEU A 162 -9.83 12.51 -5.95
N GLU A 163 -11.11 12.29 -5.67
CA GLU A 163 -11.91 13.15 -4.80
C GLU A 163 -11.25 13.25 -3.42
N LYS A 164 -10.92 12.12 -2.81
CA LYS A 164 -10.23 12.07 -1.53
C LYS A 164 -8.89 12.80 -1.58
N LEU A 165 -8.06 12.57 -2.59
CA LEU A 165 -6.75 13.21 -2.72
C LEU A 165 -6.84 14.75 -2.82
N PHE A 166 -7.90 15.28 -3.44
CA PHE A 166 -8.17 16.71 -3.44
C PHE A 166 -8.67 17.19 -2.08
N GLN A 167 -9.59 16.46 -1.45
CA GLN A 167 -10.13 16.78 -0.12
C GLN A 167 -9.03 16.82 0.96
N ASP A 168 -8.11 15.85 0.96
CA ASP A 168 -6.95 15.79 1.86
C ASP A 168 -6.05 17.05 1.73
N ARG A 169 -6.07 17.71 0.56
CA ARG A 169 -5.38 18.98 0.28
C ARG A 169 -6.26 20.22 0.48
N GLN A 170 -7.47 20.04 0.99
CA GLN A 170 -8.49 21.09 1.14
C GLN A 170 -8.87 21.77 -0.19
N LEU A 171 -8.69 21.06 -1.31
CA LEU A 171 -9.06 21.50 -2.64
C LEU A 171 -10.42 20.94 -3.03
N ARG A 172 -11.20 21.74 -3.76
CA ARG A 172 -12.47 21.29 -4.36
C ARG A 172 -12.30 21.13 -5.87
N ALA A 173 -12.30 19.90 -6.34
CA ALA A 173 -12.39 19.59 -7.76
C ALA A 173 -13.86 19.41 -8.15
N PRO A 174 -14.36 20.06 -9.21
CA PRO A 174 -15.72 19.81 -9.70
C PRO A 174 -15.83 18.40 -10.29
N GLU A 175 -17.02 17.80 -10.25
CA GLU A 175 -17.29 16.44 -10.75
C GLU A 175 -16.79 16.21 -12.19
N GLN A 176 -16.93 17.23 -13.05
CA GLN A 176 -16.46 17.18 -14.43
C GLN A 176 -14.94 17.03 -14.53
N ALA A 177 -14.18 17.61 -13.60
CA ALA A 177 -12.72 17.45 -13.54
C ALA A 177 -12.34 16.06 -13.04
N LEU A 178 -13.04 15.53 -12.02
CA LEU A 178 -12.82 14.17 -11.50
C LEU A 178 -13.11 13.12 -12.58
N SER A 179 -14.25 13.27 -13.27
CA SER A 179 -14.63 12.42 -14.40
C SER A 179 -13.62 12.51 -15.55
N TYR A 180 -13.15 13.73 -15.88
CA TYR A 180 -12.14 13.90 -16.92
C TYR A 180 -10.82 13.20 -16.56
N LEU A 181 -10.35 13.36 -15.31
CA LEU A 181 -9.15 12.70 -14.82
C LEU A 181 -9.26 11.19 -14.92
N ALA A 182 -10.29 10.59 -14.31
CA ALA A 182 -10.47 9.14 -14.27
C ALA A 182 -10.47 8.49 -15.67
N THR A 183 -10.94 9.20 -16.70
CA THR A 183 -10.98 8.69 -18.08
C THR A 183 -9.67 8.88 -18.85
N HIS A 184 -8.85 9.89 -18.53
CA HIS A 184 -7.69 10.29 -19.36
C HIS A 184 -6.33 10.01 -18.72
N MET A 185 -6.31 9.62 -17.45
CA MET A 185 -5.09 9.24 -16.75
C MET A 185 -4.82 7.74 -16.83
N ASP A 186 -3.58 7.33 -16.50
CA ASP A 186 -3.28 5.92 -16.29
C ASP A 186 -4.10 5.35 -15.14
N ARG A 187 -4.64 4.13 -15.31
CA ARG A 187 -5.45 3.44 -14.30
C ARG A 187 -4.60 2.90 -13.16
N SER A 188 -4.05 3.81 -12.36
CA SER A 188 -3.27 3.49 -11.16
C SER A 188 -3.49 4.52 -10.05
N ILE A 189 -3.43 4.03 -8.82
CA ILE A 189 -3.51 4.87 -7.62
C ILE A 189 -2.31 5.83 -7.55
N GLU A 190 -1.16 5.39 -8.05
CA GLU A 190 0.06 6.20 -8.07
C GLU A 190 -0.04 7.36 -9.08
N ALA A 191 -0.53 7.10 -10.29
CA ALA A 191 -0.80 8.18 -11.24
C ALA A 191 -1.81 9.19 -10.66
N ALA A 192 -2.81 8.73 -9.91
CA ALA A 192 -3.80 9.63 -9.29
C ALA A 192 -3.13 10.58 -8.31
N ARG A 193 -2.22 10.06 -7.47
CA ARG A 193 -1.42 10.87 -6.53
C ARG A 193 -0.54 11.88 -7.25
N GLN A 194 0.17 11.45 -8.29
CA GLN A 194 1.08 12.30 -9.06
C GLN A 194 0.33 13.43 -9.77
N VAL A 195 -0.77 13.12 -10.45
CA VAL A 195 -1.59 14.10 -11.17
C VAL A 195 -2.22 15.11 -10.20
N VAL A 196 -2.77 14.66 -9.07
CA VAL A 196 -3.33 15.58 -8.07
C VAL A 196 -2.26 16.50 -7.48
N ALA A 197 -1.06 15.98 -7.20
CA ALA A 197 0.06 16.79 -6.72
C ALA A 197 0.50 17.84 -7.75
N ALA A 198 0.53 17.48 -9.04
CA ALA A 198 0.84 18.41 -10.11
C ALA A 198 -0.24 19.50 -10.28
N ILE A 199 -1.52 19.13 -10.19
CA ILE A 199 -2.64 20.08 -10.24
C ILE A 199 -2.62 21.05 -9.05
N ASP A 200 -2.36 20.55 -7.84
CA ASP A 200 -2.23 21.39 -6.64
C ASP A 200 -1.14 22.45 -6.82
N LYS A 201 0.05 22.02 -7.27
CA LYS A 201 1.16 22.93 -7.56
C LYS A 201 0.79 23.99 -8.61
N ALA A 202 0.12 23.60 -9.69
CA ALA A 202 -0.30 24.52 -10.74
C ALA A 202 -1.39 25.50 -10.27
N ALA A 203 -2.36 25.01 -9.48
CA ALA A 203 -3.42 25.82 -8.90
C ALA A 203 -2.87 26.87 -7.92
N LEU A 204 -1.91 26.48 -7.07
CA LEU A 204 -1.23 27.38 -6.13
C LEU A 204 -0.41 28.45 -6.87
N ALA A 205 0.39 28.06 -7.87
CA ALA A 205 1.23 28.99 -8.62
C ALA A 205 0.41 30.06 -9.36
N GLY A 206 -0.72 29.67 -9.94
CA GLY A 206 -1.60 30.59 -10.67
C GLY A 206 -2.69 31.26 -9.82
N LYS A 207 -2.86 30.87 -8.54
CA LYS A 207 -4.07 31.14 -7.74
C LYS A 207 -5.37 30.80 -8.49
N ARG A 208 -5.34 29.74 -9.30
CA ARG A 208 -6.45 29.34 -10.19
C ARG A 208 -7.32 28.29 -9.49
N ARG A 209 -8.63 28.31 -9.78
CA ARG A 209 -9.55 27.23 -9.39
C ARG A 209 -9.28 25.99 -10.24
N ILE A 210 -9.55 24.82 -9.66
CA ILE A 210 -9.52 23.55 -10.38
C ILE A 210 -10.67 23.52 -11.38
N THR A 211 -10.32 23.34 -12.66
CA THR A 211 -11.26 23.31 -13.78
C THR A 211 -10.77 22.31 -14.82
N VAL A 212 -11.66 21.79 -15.67
CA VAL A 212 -11.28 20.84 -16.73
C VAL A 212 -10.12 21.35 -17.60
N PRO A 213 -10.06 22.63 -18.04
CA PRO A 213 -8.91 23.14 -18.79
C PRO A 213 -7.56 23.04 -18.06
N LEU A 214 -7.51 23.37 -16.77
CA LEU A 214 -6.28 23.27 -15.97
C LEU A 214 -5.83 21.81 -15.84
N VAL A 215 -6.79 20.92 -15.60
CA VAL A 215 -6.54 19.50 -15.42
C VAL A 215 -6.02 18.87 -16.72
N ALA A 216 -6.62 19.24 -17.85
CA ALA A 216 -6.17 18.79 -19.18
C ALA A 216 -4.79 19.35 -19.55
N GLU A 217 -4.47 20.58 -19.14
CA GLU A 217 -3.14 21.19 -19.27
C GLU A 217 -2.10 20.35 -18.52
N VAL A 218 -2.35 20.04 -17.24
CA VAL A 218 -1.43 19.24 -16.41
C VAL A 218 -1.26 17.81 -16.93
N LEU A 219 -2.35 17.15 -17.37
CA LEU A 219 -2.23 15.81 -17.96
C LEU A 219 -1.34 15.81 -19.20
N LYS A 220 -1.45 16.81 -20.08
CA LYS A 220 -0.61 16.93 -21.28
C LYS A 220 0.87 17.14 -20.96
N GLU A 221 1.18 17.81 -19.86
CA GLU A 221 2.57 18.01 -19.41
C GLU A 221 3.13 16.76 -18.71
N ALA A 222 2.27 15.99 -18.03
CA ALA A 222 2.64 14.78 -17.31
C ALA A 222 2.83 13.56 -18.23
N THR A 223 2.17 13.52 -19.39
CA THR A 223 2.45 12.55 -20.45
C THR A 223 3.46 13.18 -21.42
N PRO A 224 4.77 12.83 -21.39
CA PRO A 224 5.65 13.24 -22.47
C PRO A 224 5.07 12.63 -23.76
N SER A 225 4.87 13.46 -24.77
CA SER A 225 4.57 12.99 -26.12
C SER A 225 5.54 11.87 -26.46
N SER A 226 5.00 10.71 -26.82
CA SER A 226 5.71 9.49 -27.22
C SER A 226 6.88 9.76 -28.18
#